data_AF-A0AAP1QJ27-F1
#
_entry.id   AF-A0AAP1QJ27-F1
#
_cell.length_a   1.000
_cell.length_b   1.000
_cell.length_c   1.000
_cell.angle_alpha   90.00
_cell.angle_beta   90.00
_cell.angle_gamma   90.00
#
_symmetry.space_group_name_H-M   'P 1'
#
loop_
_entity.id
_entity.type
_entity.pdbx_description
1 polymer ?
#
loop_
_entity_poly.entity_id
_entity_poly.type
_entity_poly.pdbx_seq_one_letter_code
_entity_poly.pdbx_strand_id
1 'polypeptide(L)'
;MGKYVIFISSRGGRAVAKDAVTSSLLKEMKRQGFRKHHVEVEAENENDAVKALNRFNDDYLTEVKEYTASVIFVCLCAIVAFIVFLFSNR
;
A
#
# COMPACT_ATOMS: atom_id res chain seq x y z
N MET A 1 -3.96 -24.14 -6.64
CA MET A 1 -3.93 -22.73 -6.16
C MET A 1 -4.25 -22.72 -4.68
N GLY A 2 -3.41 -22.10 -3.85
CA GLY A 2 -3.58 -22.02 -2.40
C GLY A 2 -3.94 -20.61 -1.95
N LYS A 3 -4.76 -20.48 -0.89
CA LYS A 3 -5.04 -19.19 -0.26
C LYS A 3 -3.96 -18.89 0.76
N TYR A 4 -3.33 -17.73 0.67
CA TYR A 4 -2.30 -17.29 1.62
C TYR A 4 -2.76 -16.05 2.39
N VAL A 5 -2.46 -16.04 3.69
CA VAL A 5 -2.62 -14.89 4.57
C VAL A 5 -1.27 -14.21 4.68
N ILE A 6 -1.22 -12.91 4.38
CA ILE A 6 0.02 -12.15 4.46
C ILE A 6 0.08 -11.38 5.78
N PHE A 7 1.25 -11.43 6.41
CA PHE A 7 1.61 -10.72 7.62
C PHE A 7 2.68 -9.69 7.29
N ILE A 8 2.50 -8.45 7.72
CA ILE A 8 3.43 -7.34 7.42
C ILE A 8 3.96 -6.78 8.73
N SER A 9 5.27 -6.57 8.82
CA SER A 9 5.92 -5.83 9.90
C SER A 9 6.86 -4.76 9.32
N SER A 10 7.41 -3.90 10.17
CA SER A 10 8.46 -2.94 9.79
C SER A 10 9.76 -3.61 9.31
N ARG A 11 9.94 -4.93 9.51
CA ARG A 11 11.11 -5.70 9.09
C ARG A 11 10.88 -6.53 7.82
N GLY A 12 9.67 -6.47 7.24
CA GLY A 12 9.31 -7.21 6.03
C GLY A 12 7.97 -7.94 6.13
N GLY A 13 7.59 -8.60 5.03
CA GLY A 13 6.37 -9.39 4.89
C GLY A 13 6.63 -10.90 4.95
N ARG A 14 5.67 -11.65 5.51
CA ARG A 14 5.63 -13.12 5.52
C ARG A 14 4.28 -13.59 5.02
N ALA A 15 4.25 -14.47 4.03
CA ALA A 15 3.03 -15.15 3.60
C ALA A 15 2.96 -16.51 4.28
N VAL A 16 1.76 -16.91 4.73
CA VAL A 16 1.51 -18.22 5.33
C VAL A 16 0.24 -18.81 4.72
N ALA A 17 0.27 -20.08 4.35
CA ALA A 17 -0.91 -20.77 3.82
C ALA A 17 -2.06 -20.72 4.84
N LYS A 18 -3.28 -20.46 4.37
CA LYS A 18 -4.49 -20.29 5.21
C LYS A 18 -4.72 -21.48 6.15
N ASP A 19 -4.44 -22.68 5.68
CA ASP A 19 -4.61 -23.92 6.44
C ASP A 19 -3.56 -24.08 7.56
N ALA A 20 -2.42 -23.41 7.46
CA ALA A 20 -1.37 -23.37 8.47
C ALA A 20 -1.55 -22.21 9.47
N VAL A 21 -2.51 -21.30 9.25
CA VAL A 21 -2.79 -20.17 10.16
C VAL A 21 -3.55 -20.68 11.39
N THR A 22 -2.79 -21.03 12.41
CA THR A 22 -3.32 -21.43 13.73
C THR A 22 -3.36 -20.24 14.70
N SER A 23 -4.20 -20.35 15.73
CA SER A 23 -4.33 -19.31 16.78
C SER A 23 -3.01 -19.04 17.54
N SER A 24 -2.15 -20.05 17.65
CA SER A 24 -0.79 -19.93 18.21
C SER A 24 0.11 -19.09 17.29
N LEU A 25 0.11 -19.38 15.98
CA LEU A 25 0.85 -18.62 14.98
C LEU A 25 0.43 -17.14 14.94
N LEU A 26 -0.87 -16.86 15.05
CA LEU A 26 -1.40 -15.49 15.13
C LEU A 26 -0.88 -14.72 16.36
N LYS A 27 -0.78 -15.38 17.52
CA LYS A 27 -0.19 -14.79 18.74
C LYS A 27 1.31 -14.55 18.58
N GLU A 28 2.03 -15.51 17.99
CA GLU A 28 3.47 -15.42 17.70
C GLU A 28 3.77 -14.24 16.77
N MET A 29 3.04 -14.15 15.64
CA MET A 29 3.15 -13.07 14.67
C MET A 29 2.87 -11.69 15.29
N LYS A 30 1.82 -11.58 16.14
CA LYS A 30 1.56 -10.34 16.89
C LYS A 30 2.70 -9.98 17.85
N ARG A 31 3.26 -10.95 18.59
CA ARG A 31 4.41 -10.72 19.49
C ARG A 31 5.64 -10.23 18.73
N GLN A 32 5.85 -10.74 17.53
CA GLN A 32 6.96 -10.33 16.66
C GLN A 32 6.72 -8.99 15.94
N GLY A 33 5.58 -8.34 16.18
CA GLY A 33 5.24 -7.03 15.60
C GLY A 33 4.63 -7.09 14.20
N PHE A 34 4.27 -8.29 13.72
CA PHE A 34 3.55 -8.45 12.47
C PHE A 34 2.05 -8.17 12.64
N ARG A 35 1.46 -7.49 11.67
CA ARG A 35 0.03 -7.28 11.53
C ARG A 35 -0.50 -8.08 10.35
N LYS A 36 -1.67 -8.71 10.54
CA LYS A 36 -2.37 -9.42 9.46
C LYS A 36 -2.82 -8.40 8.41
N HIS A 37 -2.45 -8.63 7.17
CA HIS A 37 -2.95 -7.85 6.05
C HIS A 37 -4.34 -8.36 5.65
N HIS A 38 -5.23 -7.44 5.26
CA HIS A 38 -6.62 -7.76 4.95
C HIS A 38 -6.81 -8.43 3.58
N VAL A 39 -5.80 -8.36 2.72
CA VAL A 39 -5.85 -8.90 1.37
C VAL A 39 -5.40 -10.37 1.40
N GLU A 40 -6.33 -11.28 1.10
CA GLU A 40 -5.99 -12.67 0.78
C GLU A 40 -5.41 -12.69 -0.65
N VAL A 41 -4.20 -13.20 -0.81
CA VAL A 41 -3.53 -13.26 -2.12
C VAL A 41 -3.48 -14.72 -2.56
N GLU A 42 -4.01 -15.00 -3.75
CA GLU A 42 -3.88 -16.31 -4.39
C GLU A 42 -2.53 -16.37 -5.09
N ALA A 43 -1.68 -17.31 -4.66
CA ALA A 43 -0.37 -17.54 -5.24
C ALA A 43 -0.02 -19.03 -5.20
N GLU A 44 0.88 -19.48 -6.06
CA GLU A 44 1.39 -20.86 -6.02
C GLU A 44 2.42 -21.08 -4.91
N ASN A 45 3.07 -20.01 -4.42
CA ASN A 45 4.14 -20.11 -3.43
C ASN A 45 4.20 -18.87 -2.51
N GLU A 46 4.73 -19.02 -1.30
CA GLU A 46 4.82 -17.95 -0.28
C GLU A 46 5.61 -16.73 -0.78
N ASN A 47 6.73 -16.98 -1.46
CA ASN A 47 7.58 -15.91 -1.99
C ASN A 47 6.88 -15.11 -3.10
N ASP A 48 5.99 -15.78 -3.83
CA ASP A 48 5.22 -15.17 -4.92
C ASP A 48 4.05 -14.35 -4.38
N ALA A 49 3.41 -14.81 -3.29
CA ALA A 49 2.41 -14.04 -2.55
C ALA A 49 3.00 -12.74 -1.98
N VAL A 50 4.22 -12.80 -1.42
CA VAL A 50 4.93 -11.60 -0.92
C VAL A 50 5.29 -10.65 -2.07
N LYS A 51 5.76 -11.17 -3.21
CA LYS A 51 6.05 -10.35 -4.39
C LYS A 51 4.82 -9.67 -4.96
N ALA A 52 3.71 -10.40 -5.11
CA ALA A 52 2.46 -9.86 -5.61
C ALA A 52 1.93 -8.75 -4.69
N LEU A 53 2.04 -8.93 -3.37
CA LEU A 53 1.64 -7.88 -2.44
C LEU A 53 2.55 -6.65 -2.50
N ASN A 54 3.87 -6.83 -2.57
CA ASN A 54 4.79 -5.70 -2.70
C ASN A 54 4.53 -4.90 -3.99
N ARG A 55 4.25 -5.57 -5.11
CA ARG A 55 3.84 -4.91 -6.36
C ARG A 55 2.57 -4.10 -6.18
N PHE A 56 1.53 -4.71 -5.61
CA PHE A 56 0.26 -4.02 -5.37
C PHE A 56 0.44 -2.75 -4.51
N ASN A 57 1.32 -2.83 -3.51
CA ASN A 57 1.58 -1.71 -2.61
C ASN A 57 2.38 -0.59 -3.29
N ASP A 58 3.38 -0.93 -4.11
CA ASP A 58 4.16 0.06 -4.88
C ASP A 58 3.31 0.75 -5.96
N ASP A 59 2.46 0.00 -6.66
CA ASP A 59 1.54 0.56 -7.65
C ASP A 59 0.55 1.54 -6.98
N TYR A 60 -0.01 1.15 -5.84
CA TYR A 60 -0.91 2.00 -5.06
C TYR A 60 -0.23 3.27 -4.55
N LEU A 61 1.00 3.17 -4.04
CA LEU A 61 1.79 4.33 -3.60
C LEU A 61 2.16 5.25 -4.77
N THR A 62 2.39 4.67 -5.95
CA THR A 62 2.67 5.43 -7.17
C THR A 62 1.43 6.21 -7.63
N GLU A 63 0.26 5.58 -7.66
CA GLU A 63 -1.00 6.26 -8.00
C GLU A 63 -1.31 7.42 -7.04
N VAL A 64 -1.17 7.21 -5.74
CA VAL A 64 -1.40 8.27 -4.73
C VAL A 64 -0.43 9.43 -4.92
N LYS A 65 0.83 9.14 -5.24
CA LYS A 65 1.85 10.15 -5.50
C LYS A 65 1.53 10.96 -6.77
N GLU A 66 1.12 10.30 -7.84
CA GLU A 66 0.75 10.96 -9.09
C GLU A 66 -0.49 11.86 -8.92
N TYR A 67 -1.51 11.37 -8.20
CA TYR A 67 -2.69 12.17 -7.86
C TYR A 67 -2.31 13.41 -7.05
N THR A 68 -1.48 13.23 -6.00
CA THR A 68 -1.01 14.34 -5.17
C THR A 68 -0.20 15.36 -5.97
N ALA A 69 0.69 14.91 -6.85
CA ALA A 69 1.48 15.79 -7.70
C ALA A 69 0.60 16.58 -8.69
N SER A 70 -0.40 15.92 -9.29
CA SER A 70 -1.36 16.56 -10.18
C SER A 70 -2.18 17.65 -9.48
N VAL A 71 -2.70 17.36 -8.28
CA VAL A 71 -3.48 18.33 -7.50
C VAL A 71 -2.65 19.54 -7.10
N ILE A 72 -1.41 19.33 -6.63
CA ILE A 72 -0.49 20.42 -6.28
C ILE A 72 -0.20 21.31 -7.50
N PHE A 73 0.00 20.70 -8.67
CA PHE A 73 0.25 21.44 -9.90
C PHE A 73 -0.95 22.32 -10.30
N VAL A 74 -2.17 21.77 -10.25
CA VAL A 74 -3.40 22.54 -10.54
C VAL A 74 -3.56 23.71 -9.57
N CYS A 75 -3.32 23.51 -8.27
CA CYS A 75 -3.38 24.57 -7.28
C CYS A 75 -2.34 25.68 -7.55
N LEU A 76 -1.11 25.32 -7.92
CA LEU A 76 -0.06 26.29 -8.26
C LEU A 76 -0.46 27.16 -9.47
N CYS A 77 -1.01 26.55 -10.52
CA CYS A 77 -1.49 27.28 -11.70
C CYS A 77 -2.65 28.22 -11.34
N ALA A 78 -3.59 27.76 -10.51
CA ALA A 78 -4.74 28.56 -10.08
C ALA A 78 -4.32 29.78 -9.25
N ILE A 79 -3.35 29.65 -8.36
CA ILE A 79 -2.82 30.76 -7.55
C ILE A 79 -2.18 31.81 -8.45
N VAL A 80 -1.34 31.40 -9.41
CA VAL A 80 -0.69 32.33 -10.34
C VAL A 80 -1.74 33.06 -11.19
N ALA A 81 -2.73 32.35 -11.72
CA ALA A 81 -3.83 32.96 -12.48
C ALA A 81 -4.63 33.98 -11.64
N PHE A 82 -4.89 33.64 -10.37
CA PHE A 82 -5.58 34.53 -9.44
C PHE A 82 -4.79 35.80 -9.12
N ILE A 83 -3.47 35.67 -8.93
CA ILE A 83 -2.57 36.83 -8.74
C ILE A 83 -2.61 37.72 -9.98
N VAL A 84 -2.44 37.15 -11.18
CA VAL A 84 -2.50 37.92 -12.44
C VAL A 84 -3.84 38.64 -12.59
N PHE A 85 -4.96 37.97 -12.28
CA PHE A 85 -6.28 38.57 -12.32
C PHE A 85 -6.40 39.77 -11.36
N LEU A 86 -5.91 39.65 -10.12
CA LEU A 86 -5.91 40.72 -9.13
C LEU A 86 -5.10 41.94 -9.56
N PHE A 87 -3.97 41.74 -10.25
CA PHE A 87 -3.10 42.83 -10.69
C PHE A 87 -3.50 43.43 -12.06
N SER A 88 -4.14 42.66 -12.94
CA SER A 88 -4.68 43.18 -14.22
C SER A 88 -6.00 43.94 -14.07
N ASN A 89 -6.77 43.66 -13.03
CA ASN A 89 -8.08 44.28 -12.79
C ASN A 89 -8.03 45.44 -11.77
N ARG A 90 -6.82 45.99 -11.55
CA ARG A 90 -6.54 47.14 -10.69
C ARG A 90 -6.01 48.30 -11.55
#